data_AF-A0A7W0NUJ7-F1
#
_entry.id   AF-A0A7W0NUJ7-F1
#
_cell.length_a   1.000
_cell.length_b   1.000
_cell.length_c   1.000
_cell.angle_alpha   90.00
_cell.angle_beta   90.00
_cell.angle_gamma   90.00
#
_symmetry.space_group_name_H-M   'P 1'
#
loop_
_entity.id
_entity.type
_entity.pdbx_description
1 polymer ?
#
loop_
_entity_poly.entity_id
_entity_poly.type
_entity_poly.pdbx_seq_one_letter_code
_entity_poly.pdbx_strand_id
1 'polypeptide(L)'
;GEFVEDLAKIFKPDSKTQFELLTTDTVRSRRTLVYEYTINIENNKSGGVGLKGPVFQSSPAGEKGKIWIDRDSFRVLRIEYRLTDIAPTFAVKAVTKTIDYEMVDIAGDKYLLPIISDFRGTVQNGERRFESRNVIRFRNYNKYGSDVTIVEEDSEPVPDEKP
;
A
#
# COMPACT_ATOMS: atom_id res chain seq x y z
N GLY A 1 2.08 -5.79 -3.82
CA GLY A 1 2.05 -4.50 -4.54
C GLY A 1 2.02 -3.39 -3.51
N GLU A 2 2.84 -2.35 -3.68
CA GLU A 2 3.19 -1.39 -2.60
C GLU A 2 1.98 -0.78 -1.87
N PHE A 3 0.90 -0.42 -2.58
CA PHE A 3 -0.25 0.25 -1.97
C PHE A 3 -1.02 -0.67 -1.01
N VAL A 4 -1.10 -1.96 -1.33
CA VAL A 4 -1.71 -2.96 -0.43
C VAL A 4 -0.77 -3.29 0.72
N GLU A 5 0.55 -3.25 0.49
CA GLU A 5 1.56 -3.46 1.53
C GLU A 5 1.57 -2.33 2.55
N ASP A 6 1.40 -1.07 2.10
CA ASP A 6 1.24 0.10 2.98
C ASP A 6 0.03 -0.07 3.91
N LEU A 7 -1.12 -0.48 3.35
CA LEU A 7 -2.31 -0.76 4.13
C LEU A 7 -2.09 -1.94 5.09
N ALA A 8 -1.55 -3.05 4.60
CA ALA A 8 -1.36 -4.26 5.40
C ALA A 8 -0.43 -4.02 6.57
N LYS A 9 0.66 -3.27 6.36
CA LYS A 9 1.66 -2.91 7.38
C LYS A 9 1.02 -2.31 8.63
N ILE A 10 0.06 -1.39 8.46
CA ILE A 10 -0.65 -0.73 9.57
C ILE A 10 -1.26 -1.75 10.55
N PHE A 11 -1.71 -2.90 10.05
CA PHE A 11 -2.37 -3.93 10.86
C PHE A 11 -1.50 -5.15 11.18
N LYS A 12 -0.24 -5.19 10.72
CA LYS A 12 0.64 -6.31 11.07
C LYS A 12 1.03 -6.24 12.56
N PRO A 13 1.03 -7.38 13.28
CA PRO A 13 1.38 -7.39 14.70
C PRO A 13 2.80 -6.88 15.01
N ASP A 14 3.74 -7.08 14.09
CA ASP A 14 5.14 -6.64 14.23
C ASP A 14 5.31 -5.12 14.22
N SER A 15 4.37 -4.39 13.59
CA SER A 15 4.37 -2.93 13.52
C SER A 15 3.96 -2.29 14.85
N LYS A 16 3.37 -3.06 15.77
CA LYS A 16 2.90 -2.60 17.10
C LYS A 16 2.14 -1.27 17.02
N THR A 17 1.33 -1.14 15.99
CA THR A 17 0.62 0.09 15.68
C THR A 17 -0.31 0.45 16.83
N GLN A 18 -0.20 1.68 17.31
CA GLN A 18 -1.09 2.23 18.31
C GLN A 18 -2.23 2.94 17.59
N PHE A 19 -3.48 2.62 17.95
CA PHE A 19 -4.67 3.21 17.33
C PHE A 19 -5.48 3.98 18.37
N GLU A 20 -5.92 5.17 17.99
CA GLU A 20 -6.80 6.01 18.80
C GLU A 20 -7.98 6.46 17.94
N LEU A 21 -9.20 6.25 18.44
CA LEU A 21 -10.39 6.77 17.75
C LEU A 21 -10.34 8.31 17.82
N LEU A 22 -10.24 8.94 16.65
CA LEU A 22 -10.17 10.39 16.55
C LEU A 22 -11.57 11.00 16.43
N THR A 23 -12.34 10.56 15.44
CA THR A 23 -13.64 11.14 15.08
C THR A 23 -14.42 10.24 14.13
N THR A 24 -15.57 10.71 13.64
CA THR A 24 -16.27 10.16 12.48
C THR A 24 -16.20 11.12 11.30
N ASP A 25 -16.21 10.59 10.09
CA ASP A 25 -16.15 11.37 8.84
C ASP A 25 -16.89 10.64 7.72
N THR A 26 -16.98 11.25 6.53
CA THR A 26 -17.53 10.62 5.33
C THR A 26 -16.52 10.57 4.20
N VAL A 27 -16.37 9.40 3.57
CA VAL A 27 -15.55 9.22 2.36
C VAL A 27 -16.45 8.73 1.25
N ARG A 28 -16.59 9.51 0.16
CA ARG A 28 -17.46 9.17 -0.99
C ARG A 28 -18.88 8.76 -0.54
N SER A 29 -19.49 9.58 0.32
CA SER A 29 -20.83 9.36 0.91
C SER A 29 -20.96 8.13 1.84
N ARG A 30 -19.86 7.45 2.18
CA ARG A 30 -19.85 6.36 3.15
C ARG A 30 -19.45 6.88 4.51
N ARG A 31 -20.17 6.47 5.56
CA ARG A 31 -19.86 6.87 6.94
C ARG A 31 -18.68 6.07 7.45
N THR A 32 -17.72 6.75 8.04
CA THR A 32 -16.46 6.16 8.49
C THR A 32 -16.15 6.50 9.95
N LEU A 33 -15.46 5.58 10.62
CA LEU A 33 -14.69 5.87 11.82
C LEU A 33 -13.28 6.26 11.41
N VAL A 34 -12.76 7.34 11.99
CA VAL A 34 -11.40 7.82 11.74
C VAL A 34 -10.55 7.47 12.95
N TYR A 35 -9.52 6.67 12.74
CA TYR A 35 -8.51 6.40 13.75
C TYR A 35 -7.23 7.14 13.39
N GLU A 36 -6.63 7.83 14.36
CA GLU A 36 -5.21 8.13 14.29
C GLU A 36 -4.41 6.89 14.61
N TYR A 37 -3.25 6.75 13.97
CA TYR A 37 -2.33 5.68 14.26
C TYR A 37 -0.88 6.16 14.30
N THR A 38 -0.07 5.47 15.11
CA THR A 38 1.37 5.69 15.20
C THR A 38 2.12 4.37 15.14
N ILE A 39 3.17 4.32 14.33
CA ILE A 39 4.16 3.24 14.26
C ILE A 39 5.51 3.88 14.59
N ASN A 40 6.09 3.52 15.74
CA ASN A 40 7.40 4.03 16.11
C ASN A 40 8.50 3.48 15.20
N ILE A 41 9.60 4.22 15.05
CA ILE A 41 10.73 3.87 14.18
C ILE A 41 11.30 2.46 14.45
N GLU A 42 11.33 2.00 15.69
CA GLU A 42 11.83 0.67 16.05
C GLU A 42 10.93 -0.49 15.59
N ASN A 43 9.64 -0.20 15.37
CA ASN A 43 8.67 -1.18 14.90
C ASN A 43 8.40 -1.06 13.38
N ASN A 44 8.82 0.05 12.74
CA ASN A 44 8.65 0.28 11.30
C ASN A 44 9.78 -0.36 10.45
N LYS A 45 10.05 -1.66 10.64
CA LYS A 45 11.23 -2.35 10.08
C LYS A 45 11.35 -2.31 8.55
N SER A 46 10.22 -2.24 7.85
CA SER A 46 10.16 -2.16 6.38
C SER A 46 9.78 -0.76 5.87
N GLY A 47 9.71 0.22 6.77
CA GLY A 47 9.43 1.62 6.44
C GLY A 47 10.68 2.48 6.47
N GLY A 48 10.50 3.76 6.17
CA GLY A 48 11.60 4.71 6.00
C GLY A 48 11.48 5.46 4.68
N VAL A 49 12.55 6.15 4.33
CA VAL A 49 12.63 6.91 3.10
C VAL A 49 13.95 6.67 2.39
N GLY A 50 13.87 6.49 1.07
CA GLY A 50 15.01 6.41 0.17
C GLY A 50 15.15 7.67 -0.67
N LEU A 51 16.39 8.07 -0.95
CA LEU A 51 16.73 9.10 -1.92
C LEU A 51 17.62 8.47 -2.99
N LYS A 52 17.13 8.48 -4.24
CA LYS A 52 17.88 8.01 -5.39
C LYS A 52 18.83 9.12 -5.86
N GLY A 53 20.12 8.80 -5.91
CA GLY A 53 21.19 9.64 -6.44
C GLY A 53 22.29 8.77 -7.07
N PRO A 54 23.53 9.28 -7.22
CA PRO A 54 24.67 8.47 -7.67
C PRO A 54 24.90 7.24 -6.78
N VAL A 55 24.64 7.39 -5.49
CA VAL A 55 24.56 6.30 -4.52
C VAL A 55 23.17 6.37 -3.88
N PHE A 56 22.49 5.23 -3.77
CA PHE A 56 21.23 5.16 -3.07
C PHE A 56 21.46 5.34 -1.57
N GLN A 57 20.71 6.26 -0.97
CA GLN A 57 20.74 6.50 0.47
C GLN A 57 19.35 6.24 1.04
N SER A 58 19.28 5.65 2.22
CA SER A 58 18.03 5.45 2.94
C SER A 58 18.16 5.83 4.40
N SER A 59 17.04 6.16 5.02
CA SER A 59 16.93 6.44 6.44
C SER A 59 15.67 5.78 6.99
N PRO A 60 15.75 5.02 8.10
CA PRO A 60 14.57 4.55 8.79
C PRO A 60 13.76 5.74 9.31
N ALA A 61 12.46 5.55 9.46
CA ALA A 61 11.55 6.57 9.94
C ALA A 61 10.38 5.91 10.69
N GLY A 62 9.85 6.58 11.70
CA GLY A 62 8.52 6.26 12.21
C GLY A 62 7.44 6.69 11.23
N GLU A 63 6.19 6.40 11.57
CA GLU A 63 5.03 6.77 10.78
C GLU A 63 3.89 7.21 11.68
N LYS A 64 3.25 8.33 11.35
CA LYS A 64 2.01 8.76 11.99
C LYS A 64 0.98 9.09 10.92
N GLY A 65 -0.25 8.63 11.11
CA GLY A 65 -1.28 8.74 10.09
C GLY A 65 -2.69 8.64 10.61
N LYS A 66 -3.62 8.56 9.66
CA LYS A 66 -5.05 8.36 9.84
C LYS A 66 -5.56 7.27 8.91
N ILE A 67 -6.52 6.51 9.39
CA ILE A 67 -7.27 5.55 8.58
C ILE A 67 -8.77 5.82 8.71
N TRP A 68 -9.48 5.69 7.58
CA TRP A 68 -10.94 5.83 7.52
C TRP A 68 -11.53 4.44 7.29
N ILE A 69 -12.24 3.92 8.29
CA ILE A 69 -12.86 2.60 8.25
C ILE A 69 -14.36 2.76 8.01
N ASP A 70 -14.86 2.18 6.92
CA ASP A 70 -16.28 2.10 6.61
C ASP A 70 -17.05 1.40 7.73
N ARG A 71 -18.13 2.03 8.21
CA ARG A 71 -18.93 1.53 9.34
C ARG A 71 -19.78 0.30 9.00
N ASP A 72 -20.09 0.11 7.72
CA ASP A 72 -21.02 -0.93 7.28
C ASP A 72 -20.23 -2.17 6.80
N SER A 73 -19.12 -1.98 6.08
CA SER A 73 -18.29 -3.07 5.53
C SER A 73 -16.99 -3.34 6.30
N PHE A 74 -16.64 -2.52 7.29
CA PHE A 74 -15.37 -2.62 8.06
C PHE A 74 -14.11 -2.65 7.17
N ARG A 75 -14.17 -1.96 6.02
CA ARG A 75 -13.06 -1.84 5.06
C ARG A 75 -12.42 -0.47 5.20
N VAL A 76 -11.10 -0.42 5.03
CA VAL A 76 -10.36 0.86 5.02
C VAL A 76 -10.56 1.53 3.67
N LEU A 77 -11.16 2.73 3.67
CA LEU A 77 -11.47 3.49 2.45
C LEU A 77 -10.41 4.54 2.12
N ARG A 78 -9.61 4.94 3.11
CA ARG A 78 -8.50 5.87 2.98
C ARG A 78 -7.44 5.60 4.03
N ILE A 79 -6.18 5.73 3.64
CA ILE A 79 -5.07 5.92 4.56
C ILE A 79 -4.37 7.22 4.23
N GLU A 80 -3.92 7.92 5.26
CA GLU A 80 -3.04 9.08 5.16
C GLU A 80 -1.91 8.89 6.15
N TYR A 81 -0.68 9.17 5.74
CA TYR A 81 0.43 9.15 6.67
C TYR A 81 1.51 10.14 6.31
N ARG A 82 2.31 10.44 7.32
CA ARG A 82 3.60 11.10 7.19
C ARG A 82 4.66 10.27 7.88
N LEU A 83 5.88 10.35 7.37
CA LEU A 83 7.02 9.78 8.07
C LEU A 83 7.43 10.71 9.22
N THR A 84 7.78 10.10 10.34
CA THR A 84 8.31 10.75 11.55
C THR A 84 9.73 10.30 11.80
N ASP A 85 10.46 10.98 12.68
CA ASP A 85 11.79 10.53 13.11
C ASP A 85 12.82 10.36 11.98
N ILE A 86 12.60 11.04 10.84
CA ILE A 86 13.59 11.09 9.76
C ILE A 86 14.84 11.77 10.30
N ALA A 87 15.99 11.13 10.12
CA ALA A 87 17.26 11.65 10.63
C ALA A 87 17.48 13.10 10.16
N PRO A 88 17.80 14.05 11.06
CA PRO A 88 17.97 15.47 10.69
C PRO A 88 19.08 15.70 9.66
N THR A 89 20.07 14.82 9.62
CA THR A 89 21.18 14.83 8.65
C THR A 89 20.78 14.28 7.27
N PHE A 90 19.66 13.57 7.16
CA PHE A 90 19.18 13.03 5.89
C PHE A 90 18.59 14.15 5.03
N ALA A 91 18.79 14.07 3.71
CA ALA A 91 18.38 15.11 2.79
C ALA A 91 16.85 15.22 2.67
N VAL A 92 16.11 14.11 2.78
CA VAL A 92 14.63 14.16 2.79
C VAL A 92 14.14 14.72 4.12
N LYS A 93 13.28 15.73 4.07
CA LYS A 93 12.78 16.47 5.25
C LYS A 93 11.32 16.20 5.57
N ALA A 94 10.53 15.83 4.58
CA ALA A 94 9.13 15.48 4.78
C ALA A 94 8.68 14.50 3.71
N VAL A 95 7.84 13.55 4.13
CA VAL A 95 7.13 12.63 3.25
C VAL A 95 5.71 12.53 3.75
N THR A 96 4.74 12.71 2.85
CA THR A 96 3.32 12.45 3.12
C THR A 96 2.73 11.63 1.99
N LYS A 97 1.83 10.71 2.32
CA LYS A 97 1.12 9.90 1.32
C LYS A 97 -0.35 9.77 1.72
N THR A 98 -1.23 9.89 0.74
CA THR A 98 -2.66 9.58 0.86
C THR A 98 -3.00 8.52 -0.17
N ILE A 99 -3.72 7.47 0.22
CA ILE A 99 -4.24 6.44 -0.69
C ILE A 99 -5.71 6.23 -0.39
N ASP A 100 -6.55 6.31 -1.43
CA ASP A 100 -7.96 6.00 -1.35
C ASP A 100 -8.24 4.64 -1.97
N TYR A 101 -9.14 3.88 -1.34
CA TYR A 101 -9.55 2.55 -1.77
C TYR A 101 -11.03 2.49 -2.08
N GLU A 102 -11.40 1.62 -3.00
CA GLU A 102 -12.79 1.35 -3.36
C GLU A 102 -13.00 -0.12 -3.69
N MET A 103 -14.24 -0.58 -3.53
CA MET A 103 -14.66 -1.89 -3.97
C MET A 103 -14.83 -1.86 -5.49
N VAL A 104 -13.91 -2.51 -6.20
CA VAL A 104 -13.92 -2.65 -7.66
C VAL A 104 -14.43 -4.03 -8.02
N ASP A 105 -15.38 -4.08 -8.95
CA ASP A 105 -15.86 -5.33 -9.54
C ASP A 105 -14.91 -5.77 -10.67
N ILE A 106 -14.42 -7.00 -10.59
CA ILE A 106 -13.59 -7.62 -11.62
C ILE A 106 -14.14 -9.02 -11.87
N ALA A 107 -14.76 -9.21 -13.05
CA ALA A 107 -15.36 -10.47 -13.46
C ALA A 107 -16.41 -11.02 -12.45
N GLY A 108 -17.20 -10.14 -11.81
CA GLY A 108 -18.26 -10.51 -10.87
C GLY A 108 -17.81 -10.64 -9.41
N ASP A 109 -16.51 -10.59 -9.15
CA ASP A 109 -15.94 -10.57 -7.81
C ASP A 109 -15.58 -9.14 -7.39
N LYS A 110 -15.79 -8.80 -6.11
CA LYS A 110 -15.44 -7.48 -5.57
C LYS A 110 -14.12 -7.50 -4.81
N TYR A 111 -13.21 -6.62 -5.21
CA TYR A 111 -11.89 -6.44 -4.61
C TYR A 111 -11.74 -5.02 -4.06
N LEU A 112 -11.19 -4.88 -2.85
CA LEU A 112 -10.81 -3.56 -2.32
C LEU A 112 -9.47 -3.16 -2.94
N LEU A 113 -9.49 -2.18 -3.83
CA LEU A 113 -8.32 -1.76 -4.60
C LEU A 113 -8.09 -0.25 -4.50
N PRO A 114 -6.83 0.22 -4.61
CA PRO A 114 -6.55 1.65 -4.60
C PRO A 114 -7.16 2.31 -5.85
N ILE A 115 -7.65 3.53 -5.73
CA ILE A 115 -8.22 4.30 -6.85
C ILE A 115 -7.43 5.58 -7.13
N ILE A 116 -6.80 6.15 -6.10
CA ILE A 116 -5.88 7.28 -6.22
C ILE A 116 -4.83 7.21 -5.11
N SER A 117 -3.61 7.61 -5.44
CA SER A 117 -2.52 7.86 -4.48
C SER A 117 -1.94 9.24 -4.75
N ASP A 118 -1.76 10.07 -3.70
CA ASP A 118 -1.04 11.36 -3.74
C ASP A 118 0.14 11.26 -2.78
N PHE A 119 1.34 11.27 -3.34
CA PHE A 119 2.61 11.28 -2.61
C PHE A 119 3.24 12.67 -2.72
N ARG A 120 3.77 13.17 -1.60
CA ARG A 120 4.56 14.41 -1.56
C ARG A 120 5.83 14.21 -0.78
N GLY A 121 6.93 14.73 -1.31
CA GLY A 121 8.25 14.67 -0.70
C GLY A 121 8.92 16.03 -0.71
N THR A 122 9.56 16.41 0.39
CA THR A 122 10.43 17.58 0.48
C THR A 122 11.87 17.12 0.68
N VAL A 123 12.79 17.63 -0.15
CA VAL A 123 14.22 17.35 -0.06
C VAL A 123 14.98 18.66 0.11
N GLN A 124 15.98 18.66 0.97
CA GLN A 124 16.91 19.76 1.15
C GLN A 124 18.29 19.38 0.61
N ASN A 125 18.85 20.24 -0.25
CA ASN A 125 20.19 20.11 -0.79
C ASN A 125 20.92 21.45 -0.65
N GLY A 126 21.79 21.55 0.37
CA GLY A 126 22.35 22.82 0.82
C GLY A 126 21.25 23.78 1.27
N GLU A 127 21.28 25.00 0.76
CA GLU A 127 20.26 26.03 1.01
C GLU A 127 18.99 25.85 0.17
N ARG A 128 19.01 24.99 -0.85
CA ARG A 128 17.88 24.79 -1.75
C ARG A 128 16.92 23.74 -1.19
N ARG A 129 15.64 24.07 -1.25
CA ARG A 129 14.52 23.17 -0.92
C ARG A 129 13.79 22.78 -2.20
N PHE A 130 13.60 21.48 -2.39
CA PHE A 130 12.88 20.90 -3.51
C PHE A 130 11.63 20.20 -2.99
N GLU A 131 10.52 20.41 -3.67
CA GLU A 131 9.27 19.72 -3.38
C GLU A 131 8.86 18.90 -4.59
N SER A 132 8.41 17.68 -4.32
CA SER A 132 7.94 16.73 -5.32
C SER A 132 6.54 16.30 -4.98
N ARG A 133 5.73 16.11 -6.02
CA ARG A 133 4.38 15.57 -5.91
C ARG A 133 4.17 14.53 -7.00
N ASN A 134 3.69 13.36 -6.62
CA ASN A 134 3.34 12.29 -7.53
C ASN A 134 1.90 11.87 -7.28
N VAL A 135 1.06 11.90 -8.31
CA VAL A 135 -0.36 11.51 -8.22
C VAL A 135 -0.60 10.37 -9.20
N ILE A 136 -1.03 9.23 -8.67
CA ILE A 136 -1.35 8.03 -9.43
C ILE A 136 -2.86 7.82 -9.38
N ARG A 137 -3.47 7.58 -10.55
CA ARG A 137 -4.89 7.20 -10.65
C ARG A 137 -4.99 5.80 -11.24
N PHE A 138 -5.63 4.92 -10.50
CA PHE A 138 -5.81 3.54 -10.93
C PHE A 138 -7.14 3.42 -11.68
N ARG A 139 -7.08 2.79 -12.85
CA ARG A 139 -8.23 2.62 -13.75
C ARG A 139 -8.11 1.28 -14.46
N ASN A 140 -9.23 0.76 -14.93
CA ASN A 140 -9.29 -0.43 -15.80
C ASN A 140 -8.60 -1.65 -15.17
N TYR A 141 -8.97 -1.98 -13.93
CA TYR A 141 -8.49 -3.19 -13.27
C TYR A 141 -8.95 -4.44 -14.04
N ASN A 142 -8.01 -5.35 -14.28
CA ASN A 142 -8.25 -6.63 -14.93
C ASN A 142 -7.54 -7.72 -14.14
N LYS A 143 -8.19 -8.90 -14.03
CA LYS A 143 -7.59 -10.10 -13.47
C LYS A 143 -7.08 -10.94 -14.63
N TYR A 144 -5.77 -11.13 -14.69
CA TYR A 144 -5.13 -12.02 -15.66
C TYR A 144 -4.89 -13.37 -14.98
N GLY A 145 -5.35 -14.45 -15.61
CA GLY A 145 -5.14 -15.82 -15.18
C GLY A 145 -4.60 -16.64 -16.34
N SER A 146 -3.93 -17.75 -16.02
CA SER A 146 -3.50 -18.74 -16.99
C SER A 146 -4.15 -20.06 -16.63
N ASP A 147 -4.84 -20.68 -17.57
CA ASP A 147 -5.33 -22.05 -17.42
C ASP A 147 -4.17 -23.01 -17.70
N VAL A 148 -3.88 -23.91 -16.75
CA VAL A 148 -2.88 -24.98 -16.92
C VAL A 148 -3.63 -26.29 -17.09
N THR A 149 -3.55 -26.87 -18.29
CA THR A 149 -4.03 -28.22 -18.57
C THR A 149 -2.83 -29.16 -18.63
N ILE A 150 -2.78 -30.14 -17.72
CA ILE A 150 -1.80 -31.24 -17.79
C ILE A 150 -2.41 -32.29 -18.72
N VAL A 151 -1.74 -32.55 -19.84
CA VAL A 151 -2.13 -33.61 -20.80
C VAL A 151 -1.19 -34.78 -20.55
N GLU A 152 -1.72 -35.94 -20.12
CA GLU A 152 -0.96 -37.19 -20.10
C GLU A 152 -1.00 -37.80 -21.51
N GLU A 153 0.04 -37.56 -22.32
CA GLU A 153 0.30 -38.35 -23.54
C GLU A 153 1.50 -39.25 -23.27
N ASP A 154 1.21 -40.54 -23.05
CA ASP A 154 1.84 -41.68 -23.73
C ASP A 154 1.40 -42.99 -23.05
N SER A 155 0.24 -43.50 -23.46
CA SER A 155 0.01 -44.94 -23.44
C SER A 155 0.00 -45.42 -24.89
N GLU A 156 1.15 -45.90 -25.35
CA GLU A 156 1.25 -46.58 -26.64
C GLU A 156 0.27 -47.77 -26.64
N PRO A 157 -0.57 -47.93 -27.67
CA PRO A 157 -1.45 -49.08 -27.76
C PRO A 157 -0.60 -50.34 -27.98
N VAL A 158 -0.67 -51.28 -27.04
CA VAL A 158 -0.11 -52.62 -27.20
C VAL A 158 -0.78 -53.26 -28.43
N PRO A 159 -0.02 -53.69 -29.45
CA PRO A 159 -0.63 -54.34 -30.62
C PRO A 159 -1.29 -55.66 -30.21
N ASP A 160 -2.54 -55.87 -30.61
CA ASP A 160 -3.21 -57.16 -30.47
C ASP A 160 -2.46 -58.23 -31.28
N GLU A 161 -1.88 -59.23 -30.61
CA GLU A 161 -1.45 -60.47 -31.24
C GLU A 161 -2.70 -61.23 -31.73
N LYS A 162 -2.88 -61.27 -33.06
CA LYS A 162 -3.84 -62.16 -33.71
C LYS A 162 -3.26 -63.58 -33.84
N PRO A 163 -4.12 -64.61 -33.80
CA PRO A 163 -3.83 -65.97 -33.34
C PRO A 163 -2.90 -66.80 -34.23
#